data_AF-A0A396GCC1-F1
#
_entry.id   AF-A0A396GCC1-F1
#
_cell.length_a   1.000
_cell.length_b   1.000
_cell.length_c   1.000
_cell.angle_alpha   90.00
_cell.angle_beta   90.00
_cell.angle_gamma   90.00
#
_symmetry.space_group_name_H-M   'P 1'
#
loop_
_entity.id
_entity.type
_entity.pdbx_description
1 polymer ?
#
loop_
_entity_poly.entity_id
_entity_poly.type
_entity_poly.pdbx_seq_one_letter_code
_entity_poly.pdbx_strand_id
1 'polypeptide(L)'
;MELIQNAEDNHYNEGVNPTLEFVITSDDITGTGAPATLLIFNNEKGFFSKNIDSICSVGRSTKKGNRSSGYIGEKGIGFKSVFLVTAQPYVFSNGYQIRFNEKPCPHCSLGYIVPEWVEEKPTLVDIKKIYGAGKGSLRTTTIVLPLKSDKVEPVKQKLSSFHPEVLLFLTKIRHLSVREVSENPKQNTVTDVSISSEINFVTRKNMNAESYTIHLSAEENSDAEKECSYYMWKQKFPVRPENAVERRTDVEEWVVTLAFPNQERLHRGKSSPGVYAFLPTGMVTNFPFIIQADFVLASSRETILLDNKWNQGILDCVPSAFLDAFKTLVIGSVQAPVSSLASMFKFLPIESSTFEKFNYVRDKIKAKLVEESIVPIETYSKQKHFYKPGEVSRLLPEFWNILTKARDESVHLLNLSSHDGRKILSSSFDKREYYNVLNFLGVKSVTYGWYAKCIQSSDLVDGVSEDLYVQLLLFVAKYWSSRFKGTNINSIPLIKCVASDGTLSSFSLHECTQHYAGGKRVVITDSSLLDDQLEQGVCMCRKSVFHARKHTKIYIVFGP
;
A
#
# COMPACT_ATOMS: atom_id res chain seq x y z
N MET A 1 0.93 16.25 18.56
CA MET A 1 2.27 15.80 18.13
C MET A 1 3.25 15.81 19.30
N GLU A 2 3.66 16.96 19.84
CA GLU A 2 4.62 17.03 20.97
C GLU A 2 4.16 16.24 22.21
N LEU A 3 2.86 16.27 22.54
CA LEU A 3 2.33 15.47 23.66
C LEU A 3 2.38 13.95 23.42
N ILE A 4 2.29 13.52 22.16
CA ILE A 4 2.45 12.10 21.79
C ILE A 4 3.91 11.70 21.97
N GLN A 5 4.86 12.54 21.54
CA GLN A 5 6.30 12.32 21.76
C GLN A 5 6.65 12.28 23.25
N ASN A 6 6.06 13.17 24.06
CA ASN A 6 6.28 13.14 25.51
C ASN A 6 5.79 11.82 26.12
N ALA A 7 4.62 11.33 25.71
CA ALA A 7 4.12 10.03 26.15
C ALA A 7 5.03 8.88 25.66
N GLU A 8 5.43 8.88 24.40
CA GLU A 8 6.36 7.90 23.85
C GLU A 8 7.71 7.86 24.59
N ASP A 9 8.20 9.02 25.06
CA ASP A 9 9.44 9.12 25.81
C ASP A 9 9.30 8.73 27.30
N ASN A 10 8.08 8.54 27.81
CA ASN A 10 7.83 8.16 29.21
C ASN A 10 8.24 6.72 29.53
N HIS A 11 8.18 6.38 30.82
CA HIS A 11 8.45 5.04 31.32
C HIS A 11 7.15 4.39 31.80
N TYR A 12 6.97 3.13 31.45
CA TYR A 12 5.78 2.34 31.81
C TYR A 12 6.18 1.19 32.71
N ASN A 13 5.24 0.71 33.54
CA ASN A 13 5.45 -0.50 34.32
C ASN A 13 5.50 -1.73 33.40
N GLU A 14 6.15 -2.80 33.83
CA GLU A 14 6.12 -4.06 33.08
C GLU A 14 4.69 -4.62 33.04
N GLY A 15 4.31 -5.21 31.90
CA GLY A 15 3.00 -5.84 31.72
C GLY A 15 1.81 -4.87 31.52
N VAL A 16 2.02 -3.55 31.55
CA VAL A 16 0.96 -2.59 31.20
C VAL A 16 0.97 -2.30 29.70
N ASN A 17 -0.22 -2.08 29.13
CA ASN A 17 -0.36 -1.61 27.75
C ASN A 17 -0.24 -0.07 27.71
N PRO A 18 0.82 0.54 27.18
CA PRO A 18 0.99 1.98 27.23
C PRO A 18 -0.07 2.72 26.39
N THR A 19 -0.77 3.65 27.03
CA THR A 19 -1.98 4.30 26.49
C THR A 19 -1.90 5.82 26.62
N LEU A 20 -2.30 6.52 25.56
CA LEU A 20 -2.50 7.96 25.55
C LEU A 20 -3.96 8.28 25.17
N GLU A 21 -4.67 9.02 26.01
CA GLU A 21 -6.07 9.40 25.76
C GLU A 21 -6.17 10.93 25.73
N PHE A 22 -6.78 11.48 24.69
CA PHE A 22 -7.18 12.89 24.59
C PHE A 22 -8.68 12.99 24.84
N VAL A 23 -9.09 13.90 25.72
CA VAL A 23 -10.51 14.16 26.00
C VAL A 23 -10.73 15.67 25.91
N ILE A 24 -11.56 16.13 24.98
CA ILE A 24 -11.97 17.52 24.89
C ILE A 24 -13.40 17.67 25.40
N THR A 25 -13.65 18.69 26.22
CA THR A 25 -14.97 19.00 26.76
C THR A 25 -15.27 20.49 26.71
N SER A 26 -16.54 20.85 26.59
CA SER A 26 -17.02 22.23 26.76
C SER A 26 -16.99 22.70 28.21
N ASP A 27 -16.85 21.79 29.17
CA ASP A 27 -16.85 22.12 30.60
C ASP A 27 -15.56 22.86 30.99
N ASP A 28 -15.71 24.04 31.61
CA ASP A 28 -14.60 24.73 32.26
C ASP A 28 -14.38 24.20 33.69
N ILE A 29 -13.69 23.07 33.79
CA ILE A 29 -13.32 22.49 35.08
C ILE A 29 -12.25 23.31 35.82
N THR A 30 -11.61 24.26 35.14
CA THR A 30 -10.51 25.05 35.71
C THR A 30 -10.99 26.36 36.34
N GLY A 31 -12.19 26.83 35.99
CA GLY A 31 -12.73 28.11 36.44
C GLY A 31 -12.00 29.33 35.85
N THR A 32 -11.35 29.16 34.70
CA THR A 32 -10.55 30.21 34.04
C THR A 32 -11.35 31.02 33.01
N GLY A 33 -12.61 30.67 32.77
CA GLY A 33 -13.46 31.23 31.72
C GLY A 33 -13.18 30.62 30.35
N ALA A 34 -12.56 29.44 30.28
CA ALA A 34 -12.19 28.79 29.03
C ALA A 34 -13.42 28.19 28.33
N PRO A 35 -13.61 28.41 27.01
CA PRO A 35 -14.75 27.85 26.28
C PRO A 35 -14.67 26.33 26.04
N ALA A 36 -13.50 25.73 26.25
CA ALA A 36 -13.31 24.29 26.22
C ALA A 36 -12.05 23.91 27.00
N THR A 37 -12.03 22.69 27.54
CA THR A 37 -10.88 22.12 28.24
C THR A 37 -10.41 20.86 27.51
N LEU A 38 -9.11 20.78 27.21
CA LEU A 38 -8.47 19.56 26.70
C LEU A 38 -7.73 18.85 27.84
N LEU A 39 -8.07 17.59 28.09
CA LEU A 39 -7.42 16.71 29.05
C LEU A 39 -6.62 15.64 28.30
N ILE A 40 -5.43 15.35 28.79
CA ILE A 40 -4.54 14.32 28.25
C ILE A 40 -4.17 13.35 29.36
N PHE A 41 -4.47 12.08 29.17
CA PHE A 41 -4.24 11.02 30.15
C PHE A 41 -3.18 10.06 29.65
N ASN A 42 -2.19 9.74 30.49
CA ASN A 42 -1.16 8.75 30.19
C ASN A 42 -0.91 7.84 31.40
N ASN A 43 -0.89 6.52 31.15
CA ASN A 43 -0.74 5.49 32.20
C ASN A 43 0.72 5.15 32.53
N GLU A 44 1.62 6.11 32.37
CA GLU A 44 3.04 5.97 32.68
C GLU A 44 3.31 5.84 34.19
N LYS A 45 4.58 5.73 34.58
CA LYS A 45 5.01 5.69 35.99
C LYS A 45 4.80 7.01 36.74
N GLY A 46 4.60 8.10 36.02
CA GLY A 46 4.36 9.42 36.55
C GLY A 46 5.63 10.25 36.72
N PHE A 47 5.45 11.53 37.06
CA PHE A 47 6.54 12.48 37.16
C PHE A 47 7.32 12.25 38.46
N PHE A 48 8.64 12.24 38.31
CA PHE A 48 9.60 12.30 39.40
C PHE A 48 10.17 13.73 39.52
N SER A 49 10.90 14.04 40.59
CA SER A 49 11.54 15.37 40.77
C SER A 49 12.29 15.84 39.52
N LYS A 50 13.09 14.95 38.91
CA LYS A 50 13.82 15.24 37.66
C LYS A 50 12.94 15.67 36.49
N ASN A 51 11.69 15.18 36.42
CA ASN A 51 10.75 15.58 35.38
C ASN A 51 10.26 17.01 35.63
N ILE A 52 9.94 17.34 36.89
CA ILE A 52 9.57 18.69 37.32
C ILE A 52 10.71 19.67 37.05
N ASP A 53 11.93 19.33 37.46
CA ASP A 53 13.12 20.16 37.20
C ASP A 53 13.32 20.39 35.69
N SER A 54 13.10 19.37 34.87
CA SER A 54 13.23 19.46 33.42
C SER A 54 12.16 20.36 32.79
N ILE A 55 10.91 20.31 33.23
CA ILE A 55 9.85 21.17 32.68
C ILE A 55 9.95 22.62 33.19
N CYS A 56 10.55 22.84 34.36
CA CYS A 56 10.79 24.17 34.92
C CYS A 56 12.07 24.83 34.39
N SER A 57 12.90 24.09 33.64
CA SER A 57 14.15 24.62 33.08
C SER A 57 13.95 25.35 31.74
N VAL A 58 14.76 26.39 31.49
CA VAL A 58 14.91 27.01 30.17
C VAL A 58 16.02 26.30 29.42
N GLY A 59 15.71 25.66 28.28
CA GLY A 59 16.72 25.16 27.34
C GLY A 59 17.58 23.97 27.81
N ARG A 60 17.30 23.36 28.97
CA ARG A 60 17.92 22.08 29.40
C ARG A 60 16.96 20.93 29.21
N SER A 61 17.24 20.07 28.22
CA SER A 61 16.54 18.80 28.03
C SER A 61 17.28 17.68 28.77
N THR A 62 16.54 16.82 29.48
CA THR A 62 17.04 15.56 30.06
C THR A 62 17.38 14.49 29.00
N LYS A 63 17.15 14.77 27.70
CA LYS A 63 17.27 13.81 26.59
C LYS A 63 18.55 13.97 25.76
N LYS A 64 19.47 14.86 26.15
CA LYS A 64 20.74 15.09 25.44
C LYS A 64 21.65 13.85 25.58
N GLY A 65 21.90 13.13 24.48
CA GLY A 65 22.85 12.00 24.43
C GLY A 65 22.26 10.57 24.32
N ASN A 66 20.93 10.41 24.19
CA ASN A 66 20.26 9.09 24.18
C ASN A 66 19.52 8.77 22.85
N ARG A 67 20.04 9.26 21.72
CA ARG A 67 19.38 9.13 20.40
C ARG A 67 19.42 7.70 19.83
N SER A 68 20.43 6.91 20.20
CA SER A 68 20.51 5.48 19.86
C SER A 68 19.33 4.65 20.40
N SER A 69 18.60 5.19 21.38
CA SER A 69 17.46 4.53 22.04
C SER A 69 16.09 5.02 21.55
N GLY A 70 16.04 5.84 20.49
CA GLY A 70 14.77 6.28 19.87
C GLY A 70 14.10 7.50 20.51
N TYR A 71 14.79 8.29 21.35
CA TYR A 71 14.23 9.51 21.93
C TYR A 71 14.06 10.62 20.87
N ILE A 72 12.85 11.17 20.74
CA ILE A 72 12.47 12.07 19.63
C ILE A 72 12.61 13.57 19.99
N GLY A 73 12.73 13.91 21.28
CA GLY A 73 12.76 15.30 21.75
C GLY A 73 14.13 16.00 21.67
N GLU A 74 14.31 16.95 20.74
CA GLU A 74 15.61 17.61 20.50
C GLU A 74 15.93 18.85 21.38
N LYS A 75 14.92 19.58 21.88
CA LYS A 75 15.12 21.00 22.25
C LYS A 75 14.70 21.43 23.66
N GLY A 76 14.12 20.55 24.48
CA GLY A 76 13.62 20.93 25.82
C GLY A 76 12.46 21.95 25.79
N ILE A 77 11.88 22.20 24.62
CA ILE A 77 10.73 23.10 24.39
C ILE A 77 9.41 22.33 24.20
N GLY A 78 9.44 20.99 24.13
CA GLY A 78 8.31 20.18 23.70
C GLY A 78 7.07 20.36 24.58
N PHE A 79 7.22 20.39 25.91
CA PHE A 79 6.09 20.71 26.79
C PHE A 79 5.63 22.17 26.63
N LYS A 80 6.54 23.12 26.39
CA LYS A 80 6.19 24.56 26.28
C LYS A 80 5.33 24.87 25.06
N SER A 81 5.25 23.98 24.07
CA SER A 81 4.32 24.18 22.94
C SER A 81 2.85 24.22 23.36
N VAL A 82 2.49 23.69 24.55
CA VAL A 82 1.11 23.77 25.06
C VAL A 82 0.63 25.22 25.22
N PHE A 83 1.55 26.17 25.42
CA PHE A 83 1.19 27.58 25.56
C PHE A 83 0.67 28.23 24.26
N LEU A 84 0.85 27.56 23.12
CA LEU A 84 0.20 27.95 21.87
C LEU A 84 -1.32 27.80 21.93
N VAL A 85 -1.82 26.93 22.81
CA VAL A 85 -3.25 26.61 22.91
C VAL A 85 -3.87 26.94 24.27
N THR A 86 -3.07 27.12 25.32
CA THR A 86 -3.54 27.51 26.66
C THR A 86 -2.65 28.58 27.27
N ALA A 87 -3.20 29.43 28.15
CA ALA A 87 -2.40 30.33 28.98
C ALA A 87 -1.95 29.67 30.30
N GLN A 88 -2.66 28.62 30.73
CA GLN A 88 -2.49 28.02 32.06
C GLN A 88 -2.54 26.49 31.97
N PRO A 89 -1.46 25.81 31.58
CA PRO A 89 -1.42 24.35 31.60
C PRO A 89 -1.27 23.82 33.02
N TYR A 90 -2.04 22.79 33.35
CA TYR A 90 -1.99 22.07 34.63
C TYR A 90 -1.42 20.66 34.42
N VAL A 91 -0.68 20.18 35.42
CA VAL A 91 -0.09 18.85 35.46
C VAL A 91 -0.41 18.20 36.79
N PHE A 92 -1.07 17.04 36.72
CA PHE A 92 -1.38 16.18 37.84
C PHE A 92 -0.63 14.86 37.66
N SER A 93 0.34 14.55 38.52
CA SER A 93 1.11 13.31 38.40
C SER A 93 1.81 12.95 39.71
N ASN A 94 1.68 11.71 40.19
CA ASN A 94 2.35 11.22 41.41
C ASN A 94 2.26 12.17 42.63
N GLY A 95 1.07 12.75 42.86
CA GLY A 95 0.84 13.69 43.95
C GLY A 95 1.24 15.14 43.65
N TYR A 96 1.98 15.42 42.58
CA TYR A 96 2.12 16.79 42.08
C TYR A 96 0.79 17.27 41.50
N GLN A 97 0.35 18.47 41.91
CA GLN A 97 -0.76 19.21 41.33
C GLN A 97 -0.31 20.65 41.08
N ILE A 98 0.31 20.85 39.92
CA ILE A 98 0.94 22.12 39.58
C ILE A 98 0.32 22.71 38.33
N ARG A 99 0.33 24.03 38.25
CA ARG A 99 0.02 24.78 37.03
C ARG A 99 1.19 25.67 36.65
N PHE A 100 1.29 26.01 35.38
CA PHE A 100 2.14 27.09 34.91
C PHE A 100 1.27 28.23 34.39
N ASN A 101 1.84 29.42 34.28
CA ASN A 101 1.14 30.59 33.77
C ASN A 101 1.97 31.27 32.68
N GLU A 102 1.33 31.66 31.59
CA GLU A 102 1.92 32.50 30.55
C GLU A 102 2.31 33.88 31.09
N LYS A 103 1.51 34.44 32.02
CA LYS A 103 1.84 35.69 32.69
C LYS A 103 3.00 35.50 33.68
N PRO A 104 3.90 36.50 33.81
CA PRO A 104 4.99 36.44 34.78
C PRO A 104 4.50 36.24 36.22
N CYS A 105 5.20 35.39 36.96
CA CYS A 105 5.01 35.26 38.40
C CYS A 105 5.33 36.58 39.11
N PRO A 106 4.49 37.06 40.04
CA PRO A 106 4.74 38.30 40.79
C PRO A 106 6.06 38.30 41.59
N HIS A 107 6.55 37.12 42.00
CA HIS A 107 7.71 36.98 42.87
C HIS A 107 9.06 36.98 42.16
N CYS A 108 9.10 36.60 40.87
CA CYS A 108 10.37 36.46 40.14
C CYS A 108 10.33 36.98 38.71
N SER A 109 9.23 37.60 38.28
CA SER A 109 9.03 38.16 36.93
C SER A 109 9.24 37.15 35.79
N LEU A 110 9.26 35.85 36.11
CA LEU A 110 9.37 34.75 35.15
C LEU A 110 8.01 34.09 34.97
N GLY A 111 7.59 33.93 33.72
CA GLY A 111 6.40 33.15 33.33
C GLY A 111 6.80 31.80 32.74
N TYR A 112 5.82 31.00 32.34
CA TYR A 112 5.89 29.72 31.62
C TYR A 112 6.64 28.57 32.31
N ILE A 113 7.55 28.85 33.23
CA ILE A 113 8.51 27.89 33.82
C ILE A 113 8.42 27.79 35.34
N VAL A 114 7.67 28.68 35.99
CA VAL A 114 7.46 28.67 37.43
C VAL A 114 6.21 27.85 37.72
N PRO A 115 6.33 26.70 38.42
CA PRO A 115 5.16 25.92 38.82
C PRO A 115 4.48 26.59 40.02
N GLU A 116 3.16 26.69 39.97
CA GLU A 116 2.30 27.11 41.08
C GLU A 116 1.50 25.91 41.55
N TRP A 117 1.39 25.71 42.87
CA TRP A 117 0.54 24.67 43.41
C TRP A 117 -0.94 24.98 43.21
N VAL A 118 -1.74 23.96 42.91
CA VAL A 118 -3.17 24.09 42.65
C VAL A 118 -3.94 23.62 43.88
N GLU A 119 -4.61 24.54 44.58
CA GLU A 119 -5.37 24.22 45.80
C GLU A 119 -6.87 23.98 45.53
N GLU A 120 -7.47 24.77 44.63
CA GLU A 120 -8.93 24.78 44.45
C GLU A 120 -9.41 24.06 43.19
N LYS A 121 -9.04 24.54 42.00
CA LYS A 121 -9.57 24.03 40.72
C LYS A 121 -8.49 23.85 39.64
N PRO A 122 -8.58 22.80 38.80
CA PRO A 122 -9.51 21.68 38.91
C PRO A 122 -9.11 20.72 40.05
N THR A 123 -10.10 20.14 40.74
CA THR A 123 -9.84 19.06 41.71
C THR A 123 -9.71 17.71 40.99
N LEU A 124 -9.12 16.71 41.67
CA LEU A 124 -9.12 15.33 41.16
C LEU A 124 -10.54 14.77 40.95
N VAL A 125 -11.54 15.29 41.66
CA VAL A 125 -12.96 14.90 41.50
C VAL A 125 -13.50 15.44 40.17
N ASP A 126 -13.20 16.70 39.85
CA ASP A 126 -13.59 17.32 38.58
C ASP A 126 -13.00 16.56 37.39
N ILE A 127 -11.72 16.21 37.47
CA ILE A 127 -11.02 15.42 36.43
C ILE A 127 -11.64 14.02 36.29
N LYS A 128 -11.94 13.34 37.41
CA LYS A 128 -12.60 12.02 37.40
C LYS A 128 -13.97 12.05 36.73
N LYS A 129 -14.75 13.11 36.99
CA LYS A 129 -16.08 13.30 36.40
C LYS A 129 -16.00 13.33 34.86
N ILE A 130 -15.03 14.08 34.31
CA ILE A 130 -14.82 14.15 32.85
C ILE A 130 -14.27 12.84 32.29
N TYR A 131 -13.38 12.15 33.00
CA TYR A 131 -12.79 10.90 32.51
C TYR A 131 -13.85 9.80 32.33
N GLY A 132 -14.86 9.77 33.23
CA GLY A 132 -16.05 8.93 33.17
C GLY A 132 -16.21 8.02 34.40
N ALA A 133 -17.42 8.00 34.98
CA ALA A 133 -17.78 7.13 36.10
C ALA A 133 -17.85 5.65 35.63
N GLY A 134 -16.80 4.87 35.88
CA GLY A 134 -16.72 3.45 35.51
C GLY A 134 -15.32 2.99 35.09
N LYS A 135 -14.45 3.91 34.63
CA LYS A 135 -13.05 3.61 34.34
C LYS A 135 -12.18 3.76 35.60
N GLY A 136 -12.28 2.82 36.55
CA GLY A 136 -11.33 2.62 37.66
C GLY A 136 -10.66 3.87 38.28
N SER A 137 -9.34 3.79 38.53
CA SER A 137 -8.50 4.91 38.99
C SER A 137 -8.09 5.81 37.83
N LEU A 138 -7.92 7.12 38.10
CA LEU A 138 -7.30 8.06 37.16
C LEU A 138 -5.95 7.51 36.66
N ARG A 139 -5.61 7.83 35.42
CA ARG A 139 -4.27 7.57 34.88
C ARG A 139 -3.23 8.37 35.68
N THR A 140 -2.03 7.79 35.82
CA THR A 140 -0.96 8.32 36.67
C THR A 140 -0.60 9.76 36.36
N THR A 141 -0.53 10.13 35.07
CA THR A 141 -0.27 11.50 34.62
C THR A 141 -1.48 12.04 33.86
N THR A 142 -1.97 13.18 34.30
CA THR A 142 -3.03 13.96 33.62
C THR A 142 -2.53 15.38 33.37
N ILE A 143 -2.62 15.84 32.12
CA ILE A 143 -2.38 17.23 31.73
C ILE A 143 -3.73 17.86 31.40
N VAL A 144 -4.03 19.03 31.98
CA VAL A 144 -5.27 19.78 31.73
C VAL A 144 -4.93 21.11 31.10
N LEU A 145 -5.54 21.39 29.94
CA LEU A 145 -5.28 22.57 29.12
C LEU A 145 -6.60 23.33 28.89
N PRO A 146 -6.90 24.38 29.67
CA PRO A 146 -8.00 25.30 29.37
C PRO A 146 -7.66 26.04 28.07
N LEU A 147 -8.44 25.84 27.02
CA LEU A 147 -8.11 26.31 25.68
C LEU A 147 -8.41 27.80 25.51
N LYS A 148 -7.53 28.50 24.77
CA LYS A 148 -7.80 29.84 24.24
C LYS A 148 -8.98 29.77 23.27
N SER A 149 -9.84 30.78 23.26
CA SER A 149 -11.09 30.78 22.47
C SER A 149 -10.86 30.58 20.97
N ASP A 150 -9.82 31.20 20.41
CA ASP A 150 -9.43 31.06 19.00
C ASP A 150 -8.76 29.72 18.67
N LYS A 151 -8.49 28.87 19.67
CA LYS A 151 -7.77 27.60 19.52
C LYS A 151 -8.64 26.36 19.66
N VAL A 152 -9.90 26.49 20.08
CA VAL A 152 -10.83 25.35 20.26
C VAL A 152 -11.02 24.58 18.95
N GLU A 153 -11.50 25.25 17.90
CA GLU A 153 -11.75 24.61 16.60
C GLU A 153 -10.47 24.06 15.93
N PRO A 154 -9.34 24.79 15.89
CA PRO A 154 -8.08 24.24 15.40
C PRO A 154 -7.62 22.97 16.14
N VAL A 155 -7.80 22.92 17.47
CA VAL A 155 -7.45 21.74 18.26
C VAL A 155 -8.38 20.57 17.93
N LYS A 156 -9.70 20.79 17.88
CA LYS A 156 -10.68 19.77 17.47
C LYS A 156 -10.34 19.18 16.11
N GLN A 157 -10.15 20.05 15.10
CA GLN A 157 -9.80 19.62 13.74
C GLN A 157 -8.51 18.78 13.70
N LYS A 158 -7.51 19.13 14.52
CA LYS A 158 -6.23 18.41 14.58
C LYS A 158 -6.33 17.08 15.31
N LEU A 159 -7.17 16.99 16.34
CA LEU A 159 -7.48 15.73 17.01
C LEU A 159 -8.27 14.78 16.09
N SER A 160 -9.24 15.30 15.34
CA SER A 160 -10.02 14.53 14.35
C SER A 160 -9.21 14.16 13.10
N SER A 161 -8.04 14.77 12.87
CA SER A 161 -7.17 14.45 11.74
C SER A 161 -6.08 13.42 12.08
N PHE A 162 -6.11 12.79 13.25
CA PHE A 162 -5.11 11.77 13.56
C PHE A 162 -5.30 10.54 12.67
N HIS A 163 -4.23 10.21 11.95
CA HIS A 163 -4.15 8.98 11.18
C HIS A 163 -3.89 7.81 12.14
N PRO A 164 -4.67 6.71 12.07
CA PRO A 164 -4.43 5.53 12.87
C PRO A 164 -2.98 5.03 12.79
N GLU A 165 -2.36 5.18 11.62
CA GLU A 165 -0.99 4.72 11.34
C GLU A 165 0.11 5.48 12.11
N VAL A 166 -0.24 6.50 12.91
CA VAL A 166 0.69 7.09 13.88
C VAL A 166 1.32 6.00 14.76
N LEU A 167 0.53 5.01 15.19
CA LEU A 167 1.01 3.95 16.09
C LEU A 167 2.04 3.02 15.43
N LEU A 168 2.08 2.90 14.10
CA LEU A 168 2.99 1.96 13.41
C LEU A 168 4.48 2.23 13.67
N PHE A 169 4.81 3.47 14.03
CA PHE A 169 6.18 3.93 14.19
C PHE A 169 6.49 4.43 15.60
N LEU A 170 5.55 4.26 16.53
CA LEU A 170 5.80 4.41 17.96
C LEU A 170 6.28 3.07 18.52
N THR A 171 7.21 3.12 19.46
CA THR A 171 7.83 1.94 20.06
C THR A 171 7.18 1.53 21.38
N LYS A 172 6.64 2.49 22.14
CA LYS A 172 6.03 2.24 23.45
C LYS A 172 4.53 2.37 23.42
N ILE A 173 3.98 3.48 22.90
CA ILE A 173 2.53 3.69 22.87
C ILE A 173 1.88 2.68 21.93
N ARG A 174 0.92 1.92 22.47
CA ARG A 174 0.18 0.89 21.74
C ARG A 174 -1.32 1.18 21.62
N HIS A 175 -1.82 2.15 22.38
CA HIS A 175 -3.21 2.59 22.34
C HIS A 175 -3.31 4.11 22.37
N LEU A 176 -4.06 4.68 21.43
CA LEU A 176 -4.33 6.10 21.32
C LEU A 176 -5.84 6.31 21.18
N SER A 177 -6.42 7.15 22.03
CA SER A 177 -7.83 7.51 21.91
C SER A 177 -8.06 9.02 21.95
N VAL A 178 -9.13 9.44 21.28
CA VAL A 178 -9.62 10.82 21.23
C VAL A 178 -11.11 10.79 21.50
N ARG A 179 -11.54 11.53 22.52
CA ARG A 179 -12.95 11.66 22.89
C ARG A 179 -13.36 13.12 22.92
N GLU A 180 -14.52 13.42 22.38
CA GLU A 180 -15.22 14.67 22.60
C GLU A 180 -16.40 14.41 23.53
N VAL A 181 -16.46 15.16 24.63
CA VAL A 181 -17.48 15.03 25.67
C VAL A 181 -18.29 16.33 25.72
N SER A 182 -19.55 16.23 25.35
CA SER A 182 -20.56 17.28 25.39
C SER A 182 -21.59 16.99 26.49
N GLU A 183 -22.28 18.01 26.96
CA GLU A 183 -23.45 17.87 27.84
C GLU A 183 -24.54 17.00 27.20
N ASN A 184 -24.63 17.01 25.85
CA ASN A 184 -25.52 16.14 25.10
C ASN A 184 -24.77 14.85 24.71
N PRO A 185 -25.09 13.69 25.31
CA PRO A 185 -24.38 12.44 25.04
C PRO A 185 -24.41 12.01 23.56
N LYS A 186 -25.39 12.48 22.78
CA LYS A 186 -25.50 12.21 21.34
C LYS A 186 -24.45 12.92 20.50
N GLN A 187 -23.80 13.95 21.03
CA GLN A 187 -22.71 14.68 20.38
C GLN A 187 -21.33 14.15 20.79
N ASN A 188 -21.27 13.17 21.69
CA ASN A 188 -20.01 12.58 22.08
C ASN A 188 -19.44 11.80 20.90
N THR A 189 -18.20 12.10 20.55
CA THR A 189 -17.47 11.33 19.55
C THR A 189 -16.34 10.59 20.22
N VAL A 190 -16.09 9.38 19.74
CA VAL A 190 -15.04 8.52 20.26
C VAL A 190 -14.26 7.97 19.07
N THR A 191 -12.95 8.10 19.17
CA THR A 191 -11.98 7.54 18.25
C THR A 191 -11.01 6.75 19.07
N ASP A 192 -10.97 5.45 18.85
CA ASP A 192 -10.01 4.56 19.48
C ASP A 192 -9.17 3.90 18.39
N VAL A 193 -7.85 3.92 18.60
CA VAL A 193 -6.88 3.30 17.71
C VAL A 193 -5.94 2.47 18.56
N SER A 194 -5.73 1.22 18.19
CA SER A 194 -4.89 0.30 18.94
C SER A 194 -4.09 -0.63 18.04
N ILE A 195 -2.92 -1.06 18.52
CA ILE A 195 -2.22 -2.20 17.94
C ILE A 195 -2.80 -3.46 18.57
N SER A 196 -3.56 -4.24 17.79
CA SER A 196 -4.20 -5.47 18.26
C SER A 196 -3.19 -6.62 18.40
N SER A 197 -2.21 -6.69 17.49
CA SER A 197 -1.12 -7.66 17.58
C SER A 197 0.12 -7.28 16.76
N GLU A 198 1.26 -7.85 17.13
CA GLU A 198 2.52 -7.78 16.40
C GLU A 198 3.09 -9.20 16.27
N ILE A 199 3.18 -9.70 15.04
CA ILE A 199 3.49 -11.11 14.75
C ILE A 199 4.52 -11.26 13.62
N ASN A 200 4.96 -12.50 13.37
CA ASN A 200 5.83 -12.85 12.24
C ASN A 200 7.17 -12.09 12.23
N PHE A 201 7.76 -11.86 13.40
CA PHE A 201 9.05 -11.20 13.51
C PHE A 201 10.17 -12.06 12.93
N VAL A 202 10.93 -11.51 11.98
CA VAL A 202 12.05 -12.18 11.32
C VAL A 202 13.22 -11.21 11.16
N THR A 203 14.38 -11.57 11.71
CA THR A 203 15.63 -10.84 11.52
C THR A 203 16.48 -11.48 10.42
N ARG A 204 16.98 -10.66 9.49
CA ARG A 204 17.84 -11.04 8.37
C ARG A 204 19.19 -10.34 8.49
N LYS A 205 20.13 -11.02 9.15
CA LYS A 205 21.48 -10.48 9.44
C LYS A 205 22.27 -10.13 8.18
N ASN A 206 22.11 -10.88 7.09
CA ASN A 206 22.78 -10.62 5.81
C ASN A 206 22.39 -9.28 5.17
N MET A 207 21.25 -8.72 5.54
CA MET A 207 20.70 -7.48 4.96
C MET A 207 20.59 -6.36 6.00
N ASN A 208 20.98 -6.61 7.25
CA ASN A 208 20.70 -5.74 8.40
C ASN A 208 19.24 -5.29 8.44
N ALA A 209 18.33 -6.24 8.23
CA ALA A 209 16.90 -5.98 8.10
C ALA A 209 16.06 -6.83 9.04
N GLU A 210 14.91 -6.29 9.44
CA GLU A 210 13.89 -6.92 10.27
C GLU A 210 12.54 -6.78 9.55
N SER A 211 11.71 -7.81 9.61
CA SER A 211 10.33 -7.74 9.13
C SER A 211 9.35 -8.28 10.15
N TYR A 212 8.17 -7.70 10.23
CA TYR A 212 7.10 -8.10 11.14
C TYR A 212 5.75 -7.61 10.60
N THR A 213 4.65 -8.16 11.10
CA THR A 213 3.30 -7.70 10.74
C THR A 213 2.66 -7.03 11.95
N ILE A 214 2.21 -5.79 11.79
CA ILE A 214 1.38 -5.10 12.78
C ILE A 214 -0.07 -5.19 12.34
N HIS A 215 -0.96 -5.57 13.26
CA HIS A 215 -2.39 -5.42 13.10
C HIS A 215 -2.85 -4.17 13.86
N LEU A 216 -3.46 -3.25 13.12
CA LEU A 216 -3.94 -1.99 13.63
C LEU A 216 -5.46 -1.99 13.56
N SER A 217 -6.12 -1.74 14.69
CA SER A 217 -7.56 -1.55 14.75
C SER A 217 -7.92 -0.10 14.99
N ALA A 218 -9.00 0.35 14.36
CA ALA A 218 -9.59 1.65 14.60
C ALA A 218 -11.11 1.51 14.72
N GLU A 219 -11.65 2.09 15.80
CA GLU A 219 -13.07 2.22 16.07
C GLU A 219 -13.43 3.72 16.06
N GLU A 220 -14.51 4.06 15.37
CA GLU A 220 -15.08 5.41 15.35
C GLU A 220 -16.54 5.34 15.77
N ASN A 221 -16.86 5.96 16.89
CA ASN A 221 -18.20 5.95 17.48
C ASN A 221 -18.73 4.51 17.63
N SER A 222 -20.01 4.29 17.31
CA SER A 222 -20.69 2.99 17.35
C SER A 222 -20.55 2.19 16.04
N ASP A 223 -19.63 2.57 15.15
CA ASP A 223 -19.40 1.83 13.91
C ASP A 223 -18.62 0.54 14.17
N ALA A 224 -18.74 -0.42 13.24
CA ALA A 224 -17.97 -1.65 13.32
C ALA A 224 -16.46 -1.38 13.30
N GLU A 225 -15.73 -2.04 14.21
CA GLU A 225 -14.27 -2.00 14.28
C GLU A 225 -13.65 -2.34 12.92
N LYS A 226 -12.78 -1.47 12.42
CA LYS A 226 -12.02 -1.70 11.18
C LYS A 226 -10.59 -2.08 11.53
N GLU A 227 -10.11 -3.14 10.90
CA GLU A 227 -8.74 -3.60 11.07
C GLU A 227 -7.96 -3.53 9.75
N CYS A 228 -6.70 -3.10 9.83
CA CYS A 228 -5.76 -3.14 8.73
C CYS A 228 -4.42 -3.69 9.22
N SER A 229 -3.89 -4.67 8.49
CA SER A 229 -2.59 -5.26 8.78
C SER A 229 -1.52 -4.65 7.88
N TYR A 230 -0.35 -4.38 8.44
CA TYR A 230 0.78 -3.77 7.78
C TYR A 230 1.97 -4.70 7.83
N TYR A 231 2.51 -5.07 6.66
CA TYR A 231 3.82 -5.68 6.59
C TYR A 231 4.89 -4.58 6.76
N MET A 232 5.67 -4.71 7.82
CA MET A 232 6.72 -3.76 8.20
C MET A 232 8.07 -4.29 7.75
N TRP A 233 8.85 -3.45 7.09
CA TRP A 233 10.23 -3.75 6.70
C TRP A 233 11.14 -2.67 7.23
N LYS A 234 12.01 -3.01 8.18
CA LYS A 234 12.96 -2.10 8.81
C LYS A 234 14.37 -2.48 8.40
N GLN A 235 15.12 -1.58 7.79
CA GLN A 235 16.46 -1.86 7.30
C GLN A 235 17.45 -0.76 7.67
N LYS A 236 18.65 -1.19 8.05
CA LYS A 236 19.73 -0.29 8.43
C LYS A 236 20.73 -0.10 7.29
N PHE A 237 21.19 1.13 7.12
CA PHE A 237 22.18 1.52 6.11
C PHE A 237 23.27 2.36 6.76
N PRO A 238 24.54 2.15 6.43
CA PRO A 238 25.61 3.00 6.94
C PRO A 238 25.47 4.44 6.43
N VAL A 239 25.67 5.41 7.31
CA VAL A 239 25.68 6.83 6.95
C VAL A 239 26.91 7.11 6.11
N ARG A 240 26.70 7.66 4.92
CA ARG A 240 27.83 8.07 4.05
C ARG A 240 28.43 9.39 4.55
N PRO A 241 29.77 9.56 4.50
CA PRO A 241 30.44 10.77 4.98
C PRO A 241 29.89 12.06 4.36
N GLU A 242 29.54 12.05 3.08
CA GLU A 242 29.01 13.21 2.35
C GLU A 242 27.61 13.64 2.84
N ASN A 243 26.85 12.73 3.47
CA ASN A 243 25.51 12.99 3.97
C ASN A 243 25.48 13.31 5.48
N ALA A 244 26.60 13.17 6.19
CA ALA A 244 26.69 13.44 7.62
C ALA A 244 26.42 14.93 7.94
N VAL A 245 25.65 15.22 8.99
CA VAL A 245 25.29 16.58 9.42
C VAL A 245 25.75 16.83 10.86
N GLU A 246 26.18 18.06 11.18
CA GLU A 246 26.76 18.41 12.50
C GLU A 246 25.88 17.99 13.69
N ARG A 247 24.56 18.06 13.54
CA ARG A 247 23.62 17.72 14.62
C ARG A 247 23.41 16.21 14.81
N ARG A 248 23.99 15.35 13.98
CA ARG A 248 23.80 13.88 13.98
C ARG A 248 25.11 13.13 13.77
N THR A 249 26.23 13.69 14.23
CA THR A 249 27.55 13.06 14.13
C THR A 249 27.66 11.77 14.95
N ASP A 250 26.74 11.57 15.90
CA ASP A 250 26.60 10.38 16.75
C ASP A 250 25.83 9.23 16.09
N VAL A 251 25.28 9.44 14.88
CA VAL A 251 24.45 8.44 14.20
C VAL A 251 25.24 7.82 13.05
N GLU A 252 25.60 6.55 13.21
CA GLU A 252 26.40 5.79 12.23
C GLU A 252 25.54 5.06 11.19
N GLU A 253 24.26 4.81 11.49
CA GLU A 253 23.34 4.08 10.63
C GLU A 253 22.01 4.84 10.43
N TRP A 254 21.53 4.93 9.19
CA TRP A 254 20.15 5.27 8.88
C TRP A 254 19.26 4.05 9.04
N VAL A 255 18.13 4.23 9.71
CA VAL A 255 17.07 3.22 9.79
C VAL A 255 15.92 3.67 8.90
N VAL A 256 15.64 2.90 7.85
CA VAL A 256 14.50 3.10 6.95
C VAL A 256 13.47 2.02 7.23
N THR A 257 12.26 2.43 7.60
CA THR A 257 11.12 1.53 7.78
C THR A 257 10.09 1.78 6.69
N LEU A 258 9.68 0.73 5.99
CA LEU A 258 8.61 0.73 5.01
C LEU A 258 7.40 -0.02 5.58
N ALA A 259 6.21 0.57 5.51
CA ALA A 259 4.98 -0.09 5.92
C ALA A 259 4.06 -0.32 4.71
N PHE A 260 3.73 -1.58 4.45
CA PHE A 260 2.92 -2.02 3.33
C PHE A 260 1.53 -2.49 3.81
N PRO A 261 0.45 -1.78 3.49
CA PRO A 261 -0.90 -2.14 3.96
C PRO A 261 -1.47 -3.33 3.17
N ASN A 262 -1.80 -4.43 3.84
CA ASN A 262 -2.38 -5.61 3.17
C ASN A 262 -3.85 -5.41 2.77
N GLN A 263 -4.54 -4.48 3.42
CA GLN A 263 -5.93 -4.09 3.14
C GLN A 263 -6.00 -2.60 2.79
N GLU A 264 -7.21 -2.12 2.50
CA GLU A 264 -7.44 -0.68 2.46
C GLU A 264 -6.98 -0.06 3.77
N ARG A 265 -6.22 1.04 3.70
CA ARG A 265 -5.75 1.72 4.91
C ARG A 265 -6.97 2.26 5.66
N LEU A 266 -6.80 2.47 6.95
CA LEU A 266 -7.85 3.00 7.83
C LEU A 266 -8.05 4.49 7.52
N HIS A 267 -8.74 4.77 6.41
CA HIS A 267 -8.99 6.11 5.91
C HIS A 267 -10.23 6.72 6.57
N ARG A 268 -10.09 7.95 7.07
CA ARG A 268 -11.18 8.79 7.59
C ARG A 268 -11.56 9.89 6.59
N GLY A 269 -11.65 9.53 5.31
CA GLY A 269 -11.97 10.48 4.22
C GLY A 269 -10.90 11.54 3.92
N LYS A 270 -9.65 11.38 4.39
CA LYS A 270 -8.53 12.31 4.16
C LYS A 270 -7.34 11.61 3.47
N SER A 271 -6.59 12.38 2.67
CA SER A 271 -5.33 11.92 2.07
C SER A 271 -4.39 11.42 3.15
N SER A 272 -3.83 10.22 2.98
CA SER A 272 -3.00 9.62 4.03
C SER A 272 -1.52 9.92 3.82
N PRO A 273 -0.79 10.37 4.85
CA PRO A 273 0.62 10.66 4.75
C PRO A 273 1.41 9.46 4.22
N GLY A 274 2.35 9.75 3.32
CA GLY A 274 3.31 8.79 2.79
C GLY A 274 4.66 8.84 3.50
N VAL A 275 4.93 9.88 4.30
CA VAL A 275 6.23 10.12 4.94
C VAL A 275 6.07 10.42 6.42
N TYR A 276 6.85 9.71 7.22
CA TYR A 276 6.88 9.81 8.68
C TYR A 276 8.30 10.09 9.16
N ALA A 277 8.41 10.97 10.14
CA ALA A 277 9.61 11.16 10.95
C ALA A 277 9.24 10.86 12.40
N PHE A 278 9.06 9.55 12.67
CA PHE A 278 8.42 8.95 13.85
C PHE A 278 6.93 9.29 13.99
N LEU A 279 6.55 10.52 13.66
CA LEU A 279 5.18 10.98 13.53
C LEU A 279 4.87 11.34 12.07
N PRO A 280 3.59 11.34 11.65
CA PRO A 280 3.19 11.71 10.30
C PRO A 280 3.60 13.15 9.97
N THR A 281 4.01 13.34 8.72
CA THR A 281 4.11 14.65 8.07
C THR A 281 2.83 14.93 7.27
N GLY A 282 2.69 16.12 6.70
CA GLY A 282 1.62 16.45 5.75
C GLY A 282 1.90 15.99 4.31
N MET A 283 2.97 15.22 4.06
CA MET A 283 3.39 14.84 2.71
C MET A 283 2.62 13.63 2.18
N VAL A 284 1.88 13.84 1.09
CA VAL A 284 1.19 12.80 0.32
C VAL A 284 2.04 12.46 -0.91
N THR A 285 2.57 11.24 -0.96
CA THR A 285 3.56 10.84 -1.99
C THR A 285 2.97 10.12 -3.19
N ASN A 286 1.73 9.63 -3.09
CA ASN A 286 1.10 8.65 -4.00
C ASN A 286 1.79 7.27 -4.02
N PHE A 287 2.69 7.01 -3.07
CA PHE A 287 3.23 5.66 -2.90
C PHE A 287 2.20 4.79 -2.17
N PRO A 288 2.03 3.52 -2.57
CA PRO A 288 1.11 2.58 -1.91
C PRO A 288 1.68 2.01 -0.60
N PHE A 289 2.77 2.58 -0.10
CA PHE A 289 3.45 2.23 1.14
C PHE A 289 3.92 3.50 1.85
N ILE A 290 4.15 3.38 3.16
CA ILE A 290 4.59 4.49 4.00
C ILE A 290 6.10 4.40 4.21
N ILE A 291 6.79 5.54 4.15
CA ILE A 291 8.23 5.65 4.43
C ILE A 291 8.40 6.32 5.80
N GLN A 292 9.07 5.65 6.72
CA GLN A 292 9.54 6.23 7.97
C GLN A 292 11.06 6.20 8.05
N ALA A 293 11.64 7.32 8.50
CA ALA A 293 13.05 7.41 8.86
C ALA A 293 13.29 8.66 9.75
N ASP A 294 14.52 8.85 10.24
CA ASP A 294 14.92 10.08 10.97
C ASP A 294 15.14 11.26 10.01
N PHE A 295 14.07 11.71 9.34
CA PHE A 295 14.15 12.86 8.43
C PHE A 295 14.33 14.19 9.19
N VAL A 296 15.11 15.12 8.64
CA VAL A 296 15.07 16.53 9.03
C VAL A 296 13.77 17.15 8.52
N LEU A 297 12.98 17.70 9.43
CA LEU A 297 11.72 18.38 9.11
C LEU A 297 11.91 19.90 8.96
N ALA A 298 11.04 20.51 8.17
CA ALA A 298 10.84 21.96 8.20
C ALA A 298 10.28 22.40 9.56
N SER A 299 10.36 23.69 9.88
CA SER A 299 9.85 24.24 11.15
C SER A 299 8.36 23.96 11.39
N SER A 300 7.55 23.87 10.32
CA SER A 300 6.14 23.51 10.40
C SER A 300 5.90 22.04 10.77
N ARG A 301 6.91 21.18 10.57
CA ARG A 301 6.85 19.71 10.65
C ARG A 301 5.92 19.03 9.64
N GLU A 302 5.32 19.81 8.74
CA GLU A 302 4.42 19.31 7.69
C GLU A 302 5.19 18.71 6.50
N THR A 303 6.47 19.08 6.33
CA THR A 303 7.32 18.60 5.24
C THR A 303 8.73 18.26 5.71
N ILE A 304 9.39 17.35 4.98
CA ILE A 304 10.83 17.10 5.12
C ILE A 304 11.61 18.15 4.32
N LEU A 305 12.83 18.48 4.76
CA LEU A 305 13.73 19.33 3.98
C LEU A 305 14.33 18.53 2.81
N LEU A 306 13.75 18.63 1.62
CA LEU A 306 14.12 17.81 0.45
C LEU A 306 15.56 18.05 -0.06
N ASP A 307 16.09 19.26 0.15
CA ASP A 307 17.45 19.62 -0.26
C ASP A 307 18.51 19.33 0.82
N ASN A 308 18.07 18.85 1.98
CA ASN A 308 18.99 18.50 3.06
C ASN A 308 19.75 17.20 2.71
N LYS A 309 21.09 17.25 2.77
CA LYS A 309 21.97 16.11 2.45
C LYS A 309 21.66 14.84 3.27
N TRP A 310 21.24 14.95 4.52
CA TRP A 310 20.84 13.80 5.33
C TRP A 310 19.60 13.12 4.76
N ASN A 311 18.57 13.91 4.44
CA ASN A 311 17.33 13.40 3.87
C ASN A 311 17.55 12.80 2.49
N GLN A 312 18.42 13.39 1.67
CA GLN A 312 18.80 12.82 0.37
C GLN A 312 19.47 11.45 0.54
N GLY A 313 20.39 11.32 1.49
CA GLY A 313 21.02 10.03 1.82
C GLY A 313 19.98 8.96 2.22
N ILE A 314 19.02 9.31 3.07
CA ILE A 314 17.91 8.42 3.43
C ILE A 314 17.07 8.04 2.20
N LEU A 315 16.67 9.02 1.39
CA LEU A 315 15.84 8.77 0.20
C LEU A 315 16.56 7.88 -0.82
N ASP A 316 17.89 7.98 -0.93
CA ASP A 316 18.71 7.10 -1.78
C ASP A 316 18.74 5.64 -1.28
N CYS A 317 18.47 5.40 0.01
CA CYS A 317 18.35 4.06 0.58
C CYS A 317 16.98 3.41 0.32
N VAL A 318 15.92 4.21 0.16
CA VAL A 318 14.53 3.72 -0.02
C VAL A 318 14.40 2.72 -1.18
N PRO A 319 14.98 2.94 -2.39
CA PRO A 319 14.87 1.97 -3.47
C PRO A 319 15.45 0.59 -3.16
N SER A 320 16.55 0.53 -2.40
CA SER A 320 17.15 -0.74 -1.98
C SER A 320 16.29 -1.41 -0.91
N ALA A 321 15.83 -0.64 0.09
CA ALA A 321 14.92 -1.15 1.12
C ALA A 321 13.62 -1.71 0.53
N PHE A 322 13.05 -1.00 -0.45
CA PHE A 322 11.86 -1.45 -1.16
C PHE A 322 12.11 -2.75 -1.91
N LEU A 323 13.20 -2.84 -2.68
CA LEU A 323 13.52 -4.04 -3.45
C LEU A 323 13.65 -5.26 -2.54
N ASP A 324 14.39 -5.11 -1.45
CA ASP A 324 14.65 -6.17 -0.47
C ASP A 324 13.36 -6.65 0.22
N ALA A 325 12.51 -5.72 0.63
CA ALA A 325 11.18 -6.02 1.17
C ALA A 325 10.31 -6.74 0.13
N PHE A 326 10.26 -6.21 -1.09
CA PHE A 326 9.41 -6.71 -2.17
C PHE A 326 9.83 -8.12 -2.62
N LYS A 327 11.13 -8.39 -2.76
CA LYS A 327 11.66 -9.74 -3.03
C LYS A 327 11.27 -10.71 -1.93
N THR A 328 11.34 -10.28 -0.67
CA THR A 328 10.92 -11.12 0.46
C THR A 328 9.43 -11.47 0.38
N LEU A 329 8.58 -10.50 0.07
CA LEU A 329 7.13 -10.72 -0.07
C LEU A 329 6.78 -11.62 -1.27
N VAL A 330 7.41 -11.40 -2.42
CA VAL A 330 7.07 -12.09 -3.68
C VAL A 330 7.71 -13.48 -3.77
N ILE A 331 8.99 -13.60 -3.41
CA ILE A 331 9.79 -14.81 -3.59
C ILE A 331 9.78 -15.68 -2.31
N GLY A 332 9.83 -15.06 -1.14
CA GLY A 332 9.88 -15.77 0.15
C GLY A 332 8.64 -16.62 0.44
N SER A 333 7.54 -16.34 -0.25
CA SER A 333 6.29 -17.09 -0.15
C SER A 333 6.30 -18.33 -1.05
N VAL A 334 7.22 -19.28 -0.81
CA VAL A 334 7.42 -20.48 -1.64
C VAL A 334 6.16 -21.37 -1.69
N GLN A 335 5.35 -21.36 -0.62
CA GLN A 335 4.18 -22.24 -0.46
C GLN A 335 2.84 -21.64 -0.92
N ALA A 336 2.72 -20.31 -0.99
CA ALA A 336 1.44 -19.69 -1.37
C ALA A 336 1.16 -19.87 -2.87
N PRO A 337 -0.07 -19.83 -3.38
CA PRO A 337 -0.32 -19.87 -4.83
C PRO A 337 0.10 -18.56 -5.52
N VAL A 338 0.41 -18.58 -6.82
CA VAL A 338 0.79 -17.38 -7.59
C VAL A 338 -0.33 -16.32 -7.59
N SER A 339 -1.59 -16.74 -7.50
CA SER A 339 -2.74 -15.84 -7.37
C SER A 339 -2.66 -14.94 -6.13
N SER A 340 -2.10 -15.43 -5.02
CA SER A 340 -1.90 -14.64 -3.80
C SER A 340 -0.73 -13.65 -3.90
N LEU A 341 0.19 -13.84 -4.85
CA LEU A 341 1.31 -12.93 -5.07
C LEU A 341 0.89 -11.68 -5.86
N ALA A 342 -0.13 -11.78 -6.71
CA ALA A 342 -0.55 -10.69 -7.57
C ALA A 342 -0.98 -9.44 -6.78
N SER A 343 -1.53 -9.61 -5.58
CA SER A 343 -1.86 -8.50 -4.68
C SER A 343 -0.61 -7.76 -4.19
N MET A 344 0.51 -8.44 -3.98
CA MET A 344 1.76 -7.81 -3.53
C MET A 344 2.28 -6.79 -4.55
N PHE A 345 2.04 -7.02 -5.83
CA PHE A 345 2.40 -6.10 -6.91
C PHE A 345 1.64 -4.75 -6.86
N LYS A 346 0.55 -4.65 -6.08
CA LYS A 346 -0.15 -3.39 -5.80
C LYS A 346 0.71 -2.43 -4.95
N PHE A 347 1.78 -2.91 -4.32
CA PHE A 347 2.76 -2.07 -3.61
C PHE A 347 3.73 -1.32 -4.51
N LEU A 348 3.66 -1.51 -5.83
CA LEU A 348 4.53 -0.79 -6.75
C LEU A 348 4.08 0.68 -6.88
N PRO A 349 4.99 1.66 -6.76
CA PRO A 349 4.67 3.09 -6.86
C PRO A 349 4.44 3.48 -8.33
N ILE A 350 3.32 3.04 -8.91
CA ILE A 350 3.00 3.26 -10.33
C ILE A 350 2.67 4.73 -10.61
N GLU A 351 2.04 5.41 -9.66
CA GLU A 351 1.62 6.81 -9.76
C GLU A 351 2.80 7.76 -9.50
N SER A 352 2.82 8.87 -10.22
CA SER A 352 3.79 9.94 -9.96
C SER A 352 3.44 10.70 -8.69
N SER A 353 4.46 11.15 -7.98
CA SER A 353 4.34 12.08 -6.87
C SER A 353 4.29 13.52 -7.36
N THR A 354 3.64 14.40 -6.59
CA THR A 354 3.76 15.85 -6.76
C THR A 354 5.15 16.37 -6.42
N PHE A 355 5.95 15.58 -5.69
CA PHE A 355 7.31 15.92 -5.29
C PHE A 355 8.33 15.24 -6.23
N GLU A 356 9.14 16.04 -6.94
CA GLU A 356 10.12 15.55 -7.92
C GLU A 356 11.14 14.56 -7.32
N LYS A 357 11.62 14.80 -6.09
CA LYS A 357 12.53 13.88 -5.40
C LYS A 357 11.93 12.49 -5.16
N PHE A 358 10.61 12.40 -4.95
CA PHE A 358 9.94 11.11 -4.84
C PHE A 358 9.73 10.45 -6.20
N ASN A 359 9.56 11.21 -7.29
CA ASN A 359 9.61 10.64 -8.64
C ASN A 359 10.98 10.03 -8.95
N TYR A 360 12.07 10.66 -8.53
CA TYR A 360 13.41 10.08 -8.62
C TYR A 360 13.53 8.76 -7.83
N VAL A 361 13.01 8.70 -6.59
CA VAL A 361 12.96 7.45 -5.80
C VAL A 361 12.15 6.37 -6.53
N ARG A 362 10.98 6.71 -7.06
CA ARG A 362 10.12 5.82 -7.86
C ARG A 362 10.86 5.26 -9.07
N ASP A 363 11.56 6.10 -9.81
CA ASP A 363 12.29 5.69 -11.02
C ASP A 363 13.48 4.80 -10.67
N LYS A 364 14.16 5.05 -9.54
CA LYS A 364 15.20 4.16 -9.01
C LYS A 364 14.64 2.81 -8.53
N ILE A 365 13.46 2.79 -7.91
CA ILE A 365 12.73 1.56 -7.59
C ILE A 365 12.47 0.77 -8.86
N LYS A 366 11.90 1.42 -9.89
CA LYS A 366 11.65 0.79 -11.20
C LYS A 366 12.91 0.21 -11.81
N ALA A 367 13.99 1.00 -11.88
CA ALA A 367 15.26 0.58 -12.46
C ALA A 367 15.86 -0.65 -11.77
N LYS A 368 15.69 -0.77 -10.45
CA LYS A 368 16.09 -1.96 -9.69
C LYS A 368 15.20 -3.17 -9.97
N LEU A 369 13.88 -2.99 -10.00
CA LEU A 369 12.91 -4.07 -10.18
C LEU A 369 13.00 -4.73 -11.56
N VAL A 370 13.27 -3.96 -12.63
CA VAL A 370 13.35 -4.51 -14.00
C VAL A 370 14.53 -5.45 -14.22
N GLU A 371 15.54 -5.38 -13.36
CA GLU A 371 16.71 -6.25 -13.39
C GLU A 371 16.57 -7.51 -12.53
N GLU A 372 15.45 -7.68 -11.83
CA GLU A 372 15.26 -8.72 -10.85
C GLU A 372 14.23 -9.75 -11.32
N SER A 373 14.50 -11.03 -11.04
CA SER A 373 13.61 -12.13 -11.39
C SER A 373 12.45 -12.21 -10.40
N ILE A 374 11.46 -11.34 -10.59
CA ILE A 374 10.29 -11.19 -9.70
C ILE A 374 8.97 -11.50 -10.39
N VAL A 375 8.91 -11.54 -11.72
CA VAL A 375 7.64 -11.71 -12.45
C VAL A 375 7.32 -13.19 -12.61
N PRO A 376 6.16 -13.68 -12.11
CA PRO A 376 5.82 -15.09 -12.19
C PRO A 376 5.37 -15.47 -13.60
N ILE A 377 5.84 -16.62 -14.09
CA ILE A 377 5.50 -17.14 -15.40
C ILE A 377 4.51 -18.31 -15.31
N GLU A 378 3.74 -18.52 -16.37
CA GLU A 378 2.86 -19.69 -16.49
C GLU A 378 3.71 -20.92 -16.80
N THR A 379 3.63 -21.93 -15.92
CA THR A 379 4.32 -23.22 -16.11
C THR A 379 3.38 -24.40 -16.02
N TYR A 380 2.09 -24.17 -15.73
CA TYR A 380 1.09 -25.20 -15.43
C TYR A 380 1.51 -26.21 -14.34
N SER A 381 2.57 -25.88 -13.59
CA SER A 381 3.11 -26.66 -12.50
C SER A 381 2.84 -25.97 -11.17
N LYS A 382 2.98 -26.70 -10.06
CA LYS A 382 2.91 -26.11 -8.72
C LYS A 382 4.15 -25.28 -8.38
N GLN A 383 5.23 -25.40 -9.14
CA GLN A 383 6.49 -24.70 -8.88
C GLN A 383 6.46 -23.28 -9.46
N LYS A 384 6.78 -22.31 -8.61
CA LYS A 384 6.89 -20.92 -9.01
C LYS A 384 8.22 -20.68 -9.71
N HIS A 385 8.14 -20.11 -10.89
CA HIS A 385 9.29 -19.65 -11.64
C HIS A 385 9.16 -18.15 -11.88
N PHE A 386 10.23 -17.42 -11.61
CA PHE A 386 10.27 -15.97 -11.74
C PHE A 386 11.35 -15.56 -12.74
N TYR A 387 11.04 -14.55 -13.54
CA TYR A 387 11.92 -14.00 -14.58
C TYR A 387 11.91 -12.47 -14.53
N LYS A 388 12.87 -11.85 -15.21
CA LYS A 388 12.93 -10.40 -15.31
C LYS A 388 11.72 -9.88 -16.12
N PRO A 389 11.15 -8.72 -15.77
CA PRO A 389 10.05 -8.14 -16.55
C PRO A 389 10.29 -8.07 -18.07
N GLY A 390 11.52 -7.78 -18.51
CA GLY A 390 11.87 -7.70 -19.93
C GLY A 390 11.80 -9.03 -20.69
N GLU A 391 11.92 -10.15 -19.98
CA GLU A 391 11.91 -11.52 -20.51
C GLU A 391 10.51 -12.13 -20.56
N VAL A 392 9.55 -11.51 -19.88
CA VAL A 392 8.17 -12.00 -19.76
C VAL A 392 7.26 -11.25 -20.73
N SER A 393 6.28 -11.97 -21.28
CA SER A 393 5.29 -11.42 -22.17
C SER A 393 3.86 -11.85 -21.86
N ARG A 394 2.95 -10.97 -22.26
CA ARG A 394 1.50 -11.08 -22.01
C ARG A 394 0.78 -11.64 -23.23
N LEU A 395 -0.35 -12.29 -22.99
CA LEU A 395 -1.23 -12.79 -24.04
C LEU A 395 -2.50 -11.93 -24.16
N LEU A 396 -3.28 -12.20 -25.20
CA LEU A 396 -4.61 -11.62 -25.35
C LEU A 396 -5.55 -12.39 -24.41
N PRO A 397 -6.40 -11.72 -23.62
CA PRO A 397 -7.31 -12.39 -22.68
C PRO A 397 -8.19 -13.46 -23.33
N GLU A 398 -8.63 -13.24 -24.56
CA GLU A 398 -9.42 -14.20 -25.33
C GLU A 398 -8.65 -15.48 -25.64
N PHE A 399 -7.33 -15.38 -25.84
CA PHE A 399 -6.47 -16.55 -26.08
C PHE A 399 -6.22 -17.32 -24.78
N TRP A 400 -6.12 -16.64 -23.63
CA TRP A 400 -6.06 -17.31 -22.32
C TRP A 400 -7.28 -18.22 -22.09
N ASN A 401 -8.48 -17.77 -22.48
CA ASN A 401 -9.70 -18.56 -22.37
C ASN A 401 -9.62 -19.85 -23.21
N ILE A 402 -9.08 -19.76 -24.44
CA ILE A 402 -8.87 -20.93 -25.30
C ILE A 402 -7.88 -21.91 -24.64
N LEU A 403 -6.72 -21.42 -24.18
CA LEU A 403 -5.71 -22.25 -23.53
C LEU A 403 -6.24 -22.93 -22.25
N THR A 404 -7.09 -22.22 -21.49
CA THR A 404 -7.68 -22.76 -20.26
C THR A 404 -8.63 -23.90 -20.58
N LYS A 405 -9.56 -23.70 -21.51
CA LYS A 405 -10.51 -24.73 -21.93
C LYS A 405 -9.83 -25.94 -22.59
N ALA A 406 -8.80 -25.70 -23.41
CA ALA A 406 -8.05 -26.78 -24.05
C ALA A 406 -7.38 -27.67 -23.00
N ARG A 407 -6.87 -27.07 -21.92
CA ARG A 407 -6.29 -27.82 -20.80
C ARG A 407 -7.34 -28.62 -20.04
N ASP A 408 -8.54 -28.07 -19.83
CA ASP A 408 -9.65 -28.81 -19.20
C ASP A 408 -10.06 -30.03 -20.05
N GLU A 409 -9.89 -29.94 -21.37
CA GLU A 409 -10.03 -31.05 -22.32
C GLU A 409 -8.79 -31.97 -22.41
N SER A 410 -7.81 -31.79 -21.52
CA SER A 410 -6.56 -32.57 -21.45
C SER A 410 -5.65 -32.46 -22.69
N VAL A 411 -5.78 -31.37 -23.47
CA VAL A 411 -4.91 -31.11 -24.63
C VAL A 411 -3.51 -30.74 -24.17
N HIS A 412 -2.51 -31.38 -24.78
CA HIS A 412 -1.10 -31.08 -24.52
C HIS A 412 -0.69 -29.74 -25.11
N LEU A 413 -0.59 -28.72 -24.25
CA LEU A 413 0.00 -27.43 -24.59
C LEU A 413 1.53 -27.55 -24.48
N LEU A 414 2.20 -27.64 -25.63
CA LEU A 414 3.67 -27.58 -25.67
C LEU A 414 4.14 -26.25 -25.07
N ASN A 415 5.30 -26.29 -24.40
CA ASN A 415 5.80 -25.23 -23.53
C ASN A 415 5.63 -23.83 -24.17
N LEU A 416 4.65 -23.06 -23.68
CA LEU A 416 4.27 -21.73 -24.17
C LEU A 416 5.48 -20.79 -24.29
N SER A 417 6.53 -21.04 -23.50
CA SER A 417 7.73 -20.21 -23.45
C SER A 417 8.81 -20.50 -24.51
N SER A 418 8.57 -21.42 -25.46
CA SER A 418 9.60 -21.88 -26.41
C SER A 418 9.71 -21.08 -27.72
N HIS A 419 8.70 -20.28 -28.08
CA HIS A 419 8.54 -19.84 -29.48
C HIS A 419 9.28 -18.54 -29.87
N ASP A 420 9.60 -17.66 -28.91
CA ASP A 420 10.32 -16.39 -29.13
C ASP A 420 11.40 -16.13 -28.05
N GLY A 421 11.82 -17.16 -27.29
CA GLY A 421 12.74 -17.03 -26.14
C GLY A 421 12.14 -16.30 -24.92
N ARG A 422 10.97 -15.67 -25.08
CA ARG A 422 10.21 -14.99 -24.03
C ARG A 422 9.36 -15.96 -23.24
N LYS A 423 9.26 -15.72 -21.93
CA LYS A 423 8.39 -16.47 -21.02
C LYS A 423 6.99 -15.87 -21.02
N ILE A 424 5.96 -16.69 -20.81
CA ILE A 424 4.57 -16.20 -20.74
C ILE A 424 4.21 -15.90 -19.30
N LEU A 425 3.65 -14.71 -19.06
CA LEU A 425 3.18 -14.27 -17.75
C LEU A 425 2.18 -15.27 -17.16
N SER A 426 2.20 -15.47 -15.85
CA SER A 426 1.15 -16.26 -15.18
C SER A 426 -0.25 -15.73 -15.51
N SER A 427 -1.17 -16.60 -15.90
CA SER A 427 -2.57 -16.25 -16.17
C SER A 427 -3.26 -15.55 -14.99
N SER A 428 -2.85 -15.89 -13.77
CA SER A 428 -3.36 -15.25 -12.54
C SER A 428 -2.99 -13.78 -12.42
N PHE A 429 -1.94 -13.33 -13.11
CA PHE A 429 -1.40 -11.98 -13.07
C PHE A 429 -1.65 -11.19 -14.38
N ASP A 430 -1.94 -11.86 -15.49
CA ASP A 430 -2.32 -11.24 -16.77
C ASP A 430 -3.79 -10.77 -16.79
N LYS A 431 -4.20 -9.98 -15.78
CA LYS A 431 -5.56 -9.46 -15.61
C LYS A 431 -5.60 -7.94 -15.72
N ARG A 432 -6.73 -7.40 -16.19
CA ARG A 432 -6.94 -5.95 -16.41
C ARG A 432 -6.54 -5.09 -15.20
N GLU A 433 -6.84 -5.54 -13.99
CA GLU A 433 -6.50 -4.86 -12.74
C GLU A 433 -4.99 -4.64 -12.53
N TYR A 434 -4.13 -5.44 -13.19
CA TYR A 434 -2.66 -5.33 -13.08
C TYR A 434 -2.00 -4.67 -14.29
N TYR A 435 -2.76 -4.20 -15.29
CA TYR A 435 -2.16 -3.67 -16.52
C TYR A 435 -1.26 -2.46 -16.26
N ASN A 436 -1.65 -1.56 -15.35
CA ASN A 436 -0.84 -0.40 -15.00
C ASN A 436 0.48 -0.82 -14.35
N VAL A 437 0.45 -1.86 -13.51
CA VAL A 437 1.64 -2.44 -12.90
C VAL A 437 2.55 -3.09 -13.96
N LEU A 438 1.99 -3.89 -14.84
CA LEU A 438 2.73 -4.56 -15.91
C LEU A 438 3.36 -3.53 -16.87
N ASN A 439 2.64 -2.45 -17.17
CA ASN A 439 3.16 -1.32 -17.95
C ASN A 439 4.29 -0.59 -17.21
N PHE A 440 4.14 -0.36 -15.90
CA PHE A 440 5.19 0.24 -15.07
C PHE A 440 6.47 -0.59 -15.11
N LEU A 441 6.36 -1.92 -15.02
CA LEU A 441 7.48 -2.86 -15.14
C LEU A 441 7.98 -3.07 -16.57
N GLY A 442 7.26 -2.59 -17.59
CA GLY A 442 7.64 -2.71 -18.99
C GLY A 442 7.38 -4.08 -19.63
N VAL A 443 6.49 -4.90 -19.05
CA VAL A 443 6.11 -6.21 -19.58
C VAL A 443 5.25 -6.02 -20.84
N LYS A 444 5.73 -6.52 -21.98
CA LYS A 444 5.10 -6.33 -23.30
C LYS A 444 4.25 -7.53 -23.71
N SER A 445 3.26 -7.32 -24.57
CA SER A 445 2.56 -8.43 -25.23
C SER A 445 3.50 -9.20 -26.16
N VAL A 446 3.20 -10.48 -26.37
CA VAL A 446 3.87 -11.30 -27.40
C VAL A 446 3.65 -10.71 -28.80
N THR A 447 4.51 -11.08 -29.76
CA THR A 447 4.32 -10.73 -31.16
C THR A 447 3.09 -11.47 -31.72
N TYR A 448 2.45 -10.94 -32.76
CA TYR A 448 1.30 -11.65 -33.36
C TYR A 448 1.70 -12.96 -34.06
N GLY A 449 2.95 -13.07 -34.52
CA GLY A 449 3.50 -14.33 -35.05
C GLY A 449 3.67 -15.42 -33.98
N TRP A 450 3.82 -15.04 -32.71
CA TRP A 450 3.89 -15.99 -31.60
C TRP A 450 2.64 -16.86 -31.51
N TYR A 451 1.44 -16.28 -31.70
CA TYR A 451 0.18 -17.05 -31.66
C TYR A 451 0.14 -18.13 -32.74
N ALA A 452 0.60 -17.81 -33.95
CA ALA A 452 0.66 -18.78 -35.03
C ALA A 452 1.60 -19.95 -34.68
N LYS A 453 2.80 -19.66 -34.15
CA LYS A 453 3.73 -20.69 -33.69
C LYS A 453 3.12 -21.56 -32.58
N CYS A 454 2.48 -20.93 -31.60
CA CYS A 454 1.83 -21.63 -30.49
C CYS A 454 0.69 -22.54 -30.95
N ILE A 455 -0.16 -22.08 -31.89
CA ILE A 455 -1.25 -22.89 -32.45
C ILE A 455 -0.69 -24.07 -33.24
N GLN A 456 0.31 -23.82 -34.09
CA GLN A 456 0.92 -24.86 -34.91
C GLN A 456 1.64 -25.94 -34.08
N SER A 457 2.28 -25.54 -32.99
CA SER A 457 3.02 -26.47 -32.14
C SER A 457 2.16 -27.11 -31.07
N SER A 458 0.89 -26.74 -30.92
CA SER A 458 0.00 -27.31 -29.91
C SER A 458 -1.08 -28.12 -30.61
N ASP A 459 -1.67 -29.08 -29.90
CA ASP A 459 -2.79 -29.86 -30.44
C ASP A 459 -4.13 -29.09 -30.33
N LEU A 460 -4.08 -27.77 -30.56
CA LEU A 460 -5.22 -26.85 -30.43
C LEU A 460 -6.16 -26.89 -31.62
N VAL A 461 -5.69 -27.37 -32.77
CA VAL A 461 -6.53 -27.54 -33.95
C VAL A 461 -7.22 -28.90 -33.84
N ASP A 462 -6.46 -29.99 -33.74
CA ASP A 462 -7.01 -31.34 -33.87
C ASP A 462 -7.48 -31.97 -32.55
N GLY A 463 -6.83 -31.66 -31.42
CA GLY A 463 -7.10 -32.28 -30.12
C GLY A 463 -8.22 -31.66 -29.27
N VAL A 464 -8.76 -30.49 -29.65
CA VAL A 464 -9.85 -29.83 -28.89
C VAL A 464 -11.24 -30.22 -29.41
N SER A 465 -12.25 -30.01 -28.57
CA SER A 465 -13.65 -30.12 -28.95
C SER A 465 -14.02 -29.15 -30.08
N GLU A 466 -15.04 -29.51 -30.83
CA GLU A 466 -15.53 -28.72 -31.95
C GLU A 466 -15.96 -27.30 -31.56
N ASP A 467 -16.56 -27.14 -30.38
CA ASP A 467 -16.96 -25.83 -29.84
C ASP A 467 -15.74 -24.96 -29.50
N LEU A 468 -14.65 -25.57 -29.02
CA LEU A 468 -13.41 -24.86 -28.71
C LEU A 468 -12.60 -24.55 -29.97
N TYR A 469 -12.59 -25.45 -30.95
CA TYR A 469 -12.02 -25.19 -32.27
C TYR A 469 -12.71 -24.01 -32.97
N VAL A 470 -14.04 -23.92 -32.91
CA VAL A 470 -14.77 -22.74 -33.42
C VAL A 470 -14.38 -21.46 -32.69
N GLN A 471 -14.19 -21.51 -31.37
CA GLN A 471 -13.69 -20.34 -30.61
C GLN A 471 -12.28 -19.93 -31.02
N LEU A 472 -11.40 -20.89 -31.34
CA LEU A 472 -10.07 -20.62 -31.89
C LEU A 472 -10.15 -19.92 -33.25
N LEU A 473 -11.01 -20.40 -34.16
CA LEU A 473 -11.23 -19.76 -35.45
C LEU A 473 -11.80 -18.35 -35.30
N LEU A 474 -12.76 -18.15 -34.39
CA LEU A 474 -13.32 -16.82 -34.08
C LEU A 474 -12.28 -15.86 -33.49
N PHE A 475 -11.34 -16.36 -32.70
CA PHE A 475 -10.21 -15.56 -32.22
C PHE A 475 -9.34 -15.10 -33.40
N VAL A 476 -8.97 -16.00 -34.30
CA VAL A 476 -8.17 -15.64 -35.50
C VAL A 476 -8.93 -14.66 -36.39
N ALA A 477 -10.23 -14.89 -36.58
CA ALA A 477 -11.14 -14.02 -37.31
C ALA A 477 -11.12 -12.58 -36.83
N LYS A 478 -11.38 -12.42 -35.53
CA LYS A 478 -11.52 -11.12 -34.85
C LYS A 478 -10.27 -10.26 -35.00
N TYR A 479 -9.10 -10.89 -35.00
CA TYR A 479 -7.81 -10.20 -35.08
C TYR A 479 -7.15 -10.29 -36.46
N TRP A 480 -7.85 -10.80 -37.48
CA TRP A 480 -7.29 -11.02 -38.82
C TRP A 480 -6.74 -9.74 -39.43
N SER A 481 -7.63 -8.79 -39.75
CA SER A 481 -7.29 -7.54 -40.43
C SER A 481 -6.36 -6.65 -39.61
N SER A 482 -6.55 -6.63 -38.29
CA SER A 482 -5.83 -5.71 -37.41
C SER A 482 -4.45 -6.22 -37.00
N ARG A 483 -4.27 -7.54 -36.81
CA ARG A 483 -3.07 -8.10 -36.16
C ARG A 483 -2.41 -9.26 -36.92
N PHE A 484 -3.17 -10.10 -37.63
CA PHE A 484 -2.67 -11.36 -38.18
C PHE A 484 -2.40 -11.36 -39.70
N LYS A 485 -2.96 -10.43 -40.47
CA LYS A 485 -2.84 -10.37 -41.95
C LYS A 485 -1.38 -10.38 -42.47
N GLY A 486 -0.42 -9.97 -41.66
CA GLY A 486 1.02 -9.95 -41.99
C GLY A 486 1.87 -10.97 -41.23
N THR A 487 1.28 -11.95 -40.55
CA THR A 487 2.01 -13.00 -39.82
C THR A 487 1.97 -14.33 -40.56
N ASN A 488 2.71 -15.32 -40.07
CA ASN A 488 2.73 -16.68 -40.61
C ASN A 488 1.47 -17.50 -40.29
N ILE A 489 0.43 -16.91 -39.69
CA ILE A 489 -0.80 -17.64 -39.36
C ILE A 489 -1.54 -18.15 -40.61
N ASN A 490 -1.29 -17.53 -41.77
CA ASN A 490 -1.86 -17.96 -43.05
C ASN A 490 -1.21 -19.26 -43.57
N SER A 491 -0.03 -19.62 -43.08
CA SER A 491 0.77 -20.75 -43.53
C SER A 491 0.71 -21.94 -42.57
N ILE A 492 0.04 -21.82 -41.42
CA ILE A 492 -0.12 -22.94 -40.49
C ILE A 492 -1.41 -23.72 -40.79
N PRO A 493 -1.46 -25.05 -40.55
CA PRO A 493 -2.67 -25.84 -40.74
C PRO A 493 -3.74 -25.42 -39.73
N LEU A 494 -4.76 -24.69 -40.18
CA LEU A 494 -5.80 -24.11 -39.33
C LEU A 494 -7.19 -24.62 -39.66
N ILE A 495 -7.41 -25.05 -40.90
CA ILE A 495 -8.72 -25.41 -41.45
C ILE A 495 -8.81 -26.93 -41.58
N LYS A 496 -9.66 -27.56 -40.75
CA LYS A 496 -10.01 -28.97 -40.88
C LYS A 496 -10.86 -29.22 -42.13
N CYS A 497 -10.67 -30.33 -42.83
CA CYS A 497 -11.56 -30.80 -43.89
C CYS A 497 -11.67 -32.32 -43.79
N VAL A 498 -12.88 -32.84 -44.01
CA VAL A 498 -13.16 -34.27 -44.12
C VAL A 498 -13.35 -34.62 -45.59
N ALA A 499 -12.48 -35.51 -46.06
CA ALA A 499 -12.59 -36.11 -47.37
C ALA A 499 -13.84 -36.99 -47.48
N SER A 500 -14.22 -37.32 -48.73
CA SER A 500 -15.41 -38.13 -49.00
C SER A 500 -15.34 -39.55 -48.44
N ASP A 501 -14.14 -40.01 -48.09
CA ASP A 501 -13.85 -41.30 -47.44
C ASP A 501 -13.84 -41.22 -45.90
N GLY A 502 -14.11 -40.05 -45.32
CA GLY A 502 -14.10 -39.84 -43.87
C GLY A 502 -12.75 -39.41 -43.29
N THR A 503 -11.70 -39.33 -44.10
CA THR A 503 -10.35 -38.93 -43.63
C THR A 503 -10.33 -37.44 -43.26
N LEU A 504 -9.89 -37.13 -42.03
CA LEU A 504 -9.67 -35.75 -41.57
C LEU A 504 -8.29 -35.27 -42.02
N SER A 505 -8.22 -34.07 -42.59
CA SER A 505 -6.97 -33.39 -42.97
C SER A 505 -7.06 -31.91 -42.62
N SER A 506 -5.95 -31.32 -42.17
CA SER A 506 -5.85 -29.90 -41.86
C SER A 506 -5.06 -29.15 -42.95
N PHE A 507 -5.51 -27.95 -43.29
CA PHE A 507 -4.96 -27.12 -44.36
C PHE A 507 -4.69 -25.70 -43.86
N SER A 508 -3.70 -25.04 -44.43
CA SER A 508 -3.43 -23.62 -44.23
C SER A 508 -4.35 -22.74 -45.10
N LEU A 509 -4.57 -21.50 -44.67
CA LEU A 509 -5.33 -20.51 -45.46
C LEU A 509 -4.63 -20.20 -46.79
N HIS A 510 -3.30 -20.31 -46.84
CA HIS A 510 -2.53 -20.16 -48.06
C HIS A 510 -2.80 -21.30 -49.05
N GLU A 511 -2.83 -22.55 -48.59
CA GLU A 511 -3.17 -23.69 -49.44
C GLU A 511 -4.61 -23.62 -49.94
N CYS A 512 -5.54 -23.13 -49.11
CA CYS A 512 -6.93 -22.91 -49.52
C CYS A 512 -7.10 -21.83 -50.61
N THR A 513 -6.12 -20.92 -50.77
CA THR A 513 -6.18 -19.81 -51.74
C THR A 513 -5.35 -20.05 -53.02
N GLN A 514 -4.45 -21.05 -53.04
CA GLN A 514 -3.63 -21.36 -54.20
C GLN A 514 -4.41 -22.11 -55.31
N HIS A 515 -4.30 -21.62 -56.54
CA HIS A 515 -4.91 -22.20 -57.74
C HIS A 515 -4.04 -23.34 -58.31
N TYR A 516 -4.16 -24.56 -57.78
CA TYR A 516 -3.63 -25.75 -58.45
C TYR A 516 -4.74 -26.62 -59.01
N ALA A 517 -4.48 -27.21 -60.19
CA ALA A 517 -5.35 -28.20 -60.82
C ALA A 517 -5.48 -29.43 -59.89
N GLY A 518 -6.59 -29.52 -59.16
CA GLY A 518 -6.87 -30.57 -58.16
C GLY A 518 -7.09 -30.06 -56.73
N GLY A 519 -6.83 -28.78 -56.43
CA GLY A 519 -7.05 -28.21 -55.09
C GLY A 519 -8.54 -28.00 -54.78
N LYS A 520 -8.99 -28.49 -53.62
CA LYS A 520 -10.35 -28.19 -53.10
C LYS A 520 -10.39 -26.72 -52.68
N ARG A 521 -11.22 -25.93 -53.38
CA ARG A 521 -11.31 -24.47 -53.26
C ARG A 521 -12.15 -24.05 -52.05
N VAL A 522 -11.67 -23.11 -51.25
CA VAL A 522 -12.49 -22.32 -50.33
C VAL A 522 -12.67 -20.94 -50.95
N VAL A 523 -13.91 -20.55 -51.28
CA VAL A 523 -14.21 -19.27 -51.95
C VAL A 523 -14.89 -18.33 -50.96
N ILE A 524 -14.32 -17.14 -50.75
CA ILE A 524 -14.90 -16.06 -49.94
C ILE A 524 -15.72 -15.16 -50.88
N THR A 525 -17.00 -14.92 -50.59
CA THR A 525 -17.85 -13.98 -51.35
C THR A 525 -18.46 -12.95 -50.41
N ASP A 526 -18.60 -11.72 -50.91
CA ASP A 526 -19.24 -10.60 -50.21
C ASP A 526 -20.76 -10.75 -50.19
N SER A 527 -21.42 -10.36 -49.09
CA SER A 527 -22.85 -10.62 -48.86
C SER A 527 -23.79 -9.69 -49.64
N SER A 528 -23.26 -8.75 -50.42
CA SER A 528 -24.06 -7.75 -51.15
C SER A 528 -24.47 -8.17 -52.57
N LEU A 529 -24.28 -9.44 -52.96
CA LEU A 529 -24.59 -9.95 -54.30
C LEU A 529 -25.67 -11.07 -54.32
N LEU A 530 -26.51 -11.14 -53.28
CA LEU A 530 -27.60 -12.12 -53.17
C LEU A 530 -28.94 -11.40 -52.97
N ASP A 531 -29.36 -10.62 -53.97
CA ASP A 531 -30.77 -10.36 -54.20
C ASP A 531 -31.29 -11.42 -55.18
N ASP A 532 -32.02 -12.40 -54.66
CA ASP A 532 -33.49 -12.38 -54.75
C ASP A 532 -34.07 -13.77 -54.42
N GLN A 533 -35.06 -13.74 -53.52
CA GLN A 533 -36.12 -14.75 -53.29
C GLN A 533 -35.83 -15.91 -52.31
N LEU A 534 -36.29 -15.67 -51.06
CA LEU A 534 -37.12 -16.54 -50.19
C LEU A 534 -36.50 -17.89 -49.73
N GLU A 535 -36.49 -18.29 -48.47
CA GLU A 535 -37.21 -17.87 -47.27
C GLU A 535 -36.57 -18.57 -46.05
N GLN A 536 -36.60 -17.92 -44.88
CA GLN A 536 -36.34 -18.45 -43.53
C GLN A 536 -34.90 -18.80 -43.10
N GLY A 537 -34.41 -18.02 -42.13
CA GLY A 537 -33.63 -18.54 -41.00
C GLY A 537 -32.12 -18.32 -41.09
N VAL A 538 -31.62 -17.51 -40.16
CA VAL A 538 -30.21 -17.43 -39.75
C VAL A 538 -29.60 -18.83 -39.66
N CYS A 539 -28.72 -19.19 -40.59
CA CYS A 539 -28.00 -20.45 -40.56
C CYS A 539 -26.56 -20.20 -40.10
N MET A 540 -26.36 -20.15 -38.77
CA MET A 540 -25.05 -20.45 -38.19
C MET A 540 -24.72 -21.90 -38.53
N CYS A 541 -23.65 -22.15 -39.26
CA CYS A 541 -23.13 -23.50 -39.45
C CYS A 541 -22.66 -24.08 -38.10
N ARG A 542 -23.51 -24.87 -37.44
CA ARG A 542 -23.18 -25.75 -36.29
C ARG A 542 -22.35 -26.98 -36.68
N LYS A 543 -21.61 -26.95 -37.79
CA LYS A 543 -20.72 -28.03 -38.21
C LYS A 543 -19.32 -27.48 -38.38
N SER A 544 -18.46 -27.94 -37.50
CA SER A 544 -17.07 -27.59 -37.30
C SER A 544 -16.10 -28.49 -38.09
N VAL A 545 -16.67 -29.43 -38.86
CA VAL A 545 -15.97 -30.35 -39.76
C VAL A 545 -16.59 -30.30 -41.17
N PHE A 546 -15.80 -29.87 -42.16
CA PHE A 546 -16.29 -29.62 -43.52
C PHE A 546 -16.25 -30.89 -44.40
N HIS A 547 -17.38 -31.32 -44.95
CA HIS A 547 -17.46 -32.50 -45.82
C HIS A 547 -17.21 -32.15 -47.29
N ALA A 548 -16.28 -32.85 -47.95
CA ALA A 548 -16.05 -32.70 -49.39
C ALA A 548 -17.04 -33.52 -50.22
N ARG A 549 -18.09 -32.88 -50.79
CA ARG A 549 -18.84 -33.40 -51.95
C ARG A 549 -18.72 -32.45 -53.13
N LYS A 550 -18.68 -33.02 -54.35
CA LYS A 550 -18.79 -32.26 -55.61
C LYS A 550 -20.04 -31.39 -55.52
N HIS A 551 -19.85 -30.07 -55.53
CA HIS A 551 -20.85 -29.01 -55.28
C HIS A 551 -21.26 -28.87 -53.80
N THR A 552 -20.44 -28.21 -52.99
CA THR A 552 -20.87 -27.66 -51.70
C THR A 552 -20.16 -26.31 -51.48
N LYS A 553 -20.92 -25.25 -51.21
CA LYS A 553 -20.40 -23.91 -50.84
C LYS A 553 -20.02 -23.93 -49.36
N ILE A 554 -18.81 -23.48 -49.04
CA ILE A 554 -18.30 -23.28 -47.67
C ILE A 554 -17.90 -21.81 -47.55
N TYR A 555 -18.45 -21.10 -46.56
CA TYR A 555 -18.10 -19.70 -46.27
C TYR A 555 -17.28 -19.62 -44.97
N ILE A 556 -16.06 -19.10 -45.06
CA ILE A 556 -15.34 -18.47 -43.93
C ILE A 556 -15.14 -17.02 -44.35
N VAL A 557 -15.92 -16.10 -43.77
CA VAL A 557 -15.84 -14.67 -44.10
C VAL A 557 -14.85 -13.99 -43.16
N PHE A 558 -13.72 -13.52 -43.71
CA PHE A 558 -12.89 -12.48 -43.10
C PHE A 558 -12.86 -11.27 -44.04
N GLY A 559 -13.91 -10.45 -43.97
CA GLY A 559 -14.01 -9.13 -44.60
C GLY A 559 -14.17 -8.04 -43.53
N PRO A 560 -13.96 -6.75 -43.86
CA PRO A 560 -13.69 -5.65 -42.92
C PRO A 560 -14.63 -5.53 -41.73
#